data_AF-A0A418YAJ7-F1
#
_entry.id   AF-A0A418YAJ7-F1
#
_cell.length_a   1.000
_cell.length_b   1.000
_cell.length_c   1.000
_cell.angle_alpha   90.00
_cell.angle_beta   90.00
_cell.angle_gamma   90.00
#
_symmetry.space_group_name_H-M   'P 1'
#
loop_
_entity.id
_entity.type
_entity.pdbx_description
1 polymer ?
#
loop_
_entity_poly.entity_id
_entity_poly.type
_entity_poly.pdbx_seq_one_letter_code
_entity_poly.pdbx_strand_id
1 'polypeptide(L)'
;MNYDSKVELAHAETLEKGIFQSNANPLTFRLLRKLGIRVAPPYYRSFVSSFSICFLYFTPLFALVYGLLSGQAIQEVVTSSLIAGLVFALAMSVFYYVRKKQLGLTSWQSLSLEGNA
;
A
#
# COMPACT_ATOMS: atom_id res chain seq x y z
N MET A 1 -8.84 -9.05 19.28
CA MET A 1 -7.39 -8.76 19.20
C MET A 1 -7.17 -7.28 19.02
N ASN A 2 -6.20 -6.67 19.73
CA ASN A 2 -5.86 -5.25 19.56
C ASN A 2 -5.27 -5.01 18.16
N TYR A 3 -5.52 -3.84 17.57
CA TYR A 3 -5.05 -3.45 16.23
C TYR A 3 -3.52 -3.58 16.13
N ASP A 4 -2.79 -3.12 17.14
CA ASP A 4 -1.33 -3.15 17.13
C ASP A 4 -0.78 -4.59 17.13
N SER A 5 -1.32 -5.46 17.98
CA SER A 5 -0.96 -6.89 18.01
C SER A 5 -1.27 -7.60 16.68
N LYS A 6 -2.35 -7.19 16.00
CA LYS A 6 -2.71 -7.72 14.67
C LYS A 6 -1.71 -7.28 13.60
N VAL A 7 -1.20 -6.06 13.69
CA VAL A 7 -0.17 -5.56 12.77
C VAL A 7 1.18 -6.24 13.02
N GLU A 8 1.53 -6.52 14.27
CA GLU A 8 2.73 -7.30 14.60
C GLU A 8 2.69 -8.72 14.04
N LEU A 9 1.57 -9.43 14.18
CA LEU A 9 1.36 -10.74 13.56
C LEU A 9 1.51 -10.70 12.04
N ALA A 10 0.94 -9.68 11.39
CA ALA A 10 1.05 -9.50 9.95
C ALA A 10 2.51 -9.26 9.52
N HIS A 11 3.28 -8.51 10.32
CA HIS A 11 4.71 -8.33 10.07
C HIS A 11 5.49 -9.63 10.26
N ALA A 12 5.21 -10.39 11.32
CA ALA A 12 5.83 -11.69 11.57
C ALA A 12 5.60 -12.68 10.43
N GLU A 13 4.36 -12.85 9.97
CA GLU A 13 4.03 -13.72 8.83
C GLU A 13 4.76 -13.26 7.55
N THR A 14 4.82 -11.95 7.28
CA THR A 14 5.54 -11.47 6.08
C THR A 14 7.05 -11.71 6.15
N LEU A 15 7.66 -11.60 7.33
CA LEU A 15 9.08 -11.90 7.54
C LEU A 15 9.38 -13.39 7.38
N GLU A 16 8.52 -14.25 7.94
CA GLU A 16 8.63 -15.71 7.82
C GLU A 16 8.58 -16.16 6.36
N LYS A 17 7.77 -15.49 5.53
CA LYS A 17 7.65 -15.76 4.10
C LYS A 17 8.70 -15.04 3.23
N GLY A 18 9.76 -14.53 3.82
CA GLY A 18 10.92 -13.98 3.12
C GLY A 18 10.70 -12.58 2.52
N ILE A 19 9.71 -11.81 2.97
CA ILE A 19 9.63 -10.39 2.63
C ILE A 19 10.63 -9.60 3.47
N PHE A 20 11.47 -8.81 2.81
CA PHE A 20 12.43 -7.92 3.47
C PHE A 20 11.72 -6.98 4.47
N GLN A 21 12.33 -6.77 5.64
CA GLN A 21 11.74 -5.98 6.74
C GLN A 21 11.34 -4.56 6.31
N SER A 22 12.06 -3.97 5.35
CA SER A 22 11.75 -2.68 4.73
C SER A 22 10.42 -2.67 3.97
N ASN A 23 10.06 -3.78 3.33
CA ASN A 23 8.77 -3.96 2.64
C ASN A 23 7.66 -4.43 3.58
N ALA A 24 8.00 -5.15 4.64
CA ALA A 24 7.04 -5.58 5.66
C ALA A 24 6.45 -4.37 6.40
N ASN A 25 7.29 -3.39 6.76
CA ASN A 25 6.89 -2.18 7.50
C ASN A 25 7.42 -0.89 6.87
N PRO A 26 6.84 -0.44 5.74
CA PRO A 26 7.29 0.78 5.07
C PRO A 26 7.10 2.00 5.98
N LEU A 27 8.09 2.93 5.96
CA LEU A 27 8.11 4.13 6.80
C LEU A 27 6.83 4.97 6.68
N THR A 28 6.24 5.02 5.49
CA THR A 28 4.97 5.70 5.22
C THR A 28 3.81 5.16 6.07
N PHE A 29 3.76 3.85 6.32
CA PHE A 29 2.74 3.22 7.15
C PHE A 29 3.00 3.42 8.65
N ARG A 30 4.25 3.61 9.07
CA ARG A 30 4.56 4.05 10.44
C ARG A 30 4.06 5.47 10.70
N LEU A 31 4.22 6.36 9.73
CA LEU A 31 3.75 7.75 9.83
C LEU A 31 2.22 7.84 9.85
N LEU A 32 1.54 7.13 8.94
CA LEU A 32 0.07 7.05 8.92
C LEU A 32 -0.51 6.56 10.26
N ARG A 33 0.12 5.55 10.88
CA ARG A 33 -0.28 5.06 12.22
C ARG A 33 -0.08 6.10 13.31
N LYS A 34 1.03 6.85 13.30
CA LYS A 34 1.27 7.95 14.25
C LYS A 34 0.22 9.06 14.11
N LEU A 35 -0.36 9.23 12.93
CA LEU A 35 -1.47 10.16 12.67
C LEU A 35 -2.85 9.60 13.07
N GLY A 36 -2.90 8.42 13.72
CA GLY A 36 -4.14 7.79 14.16
C GLY A 36 -4.89 7.02 13.05
N ILE A 37 -4.32 6.95 11.84
CA ILE A 37 -4.95 6.30 10.69
C ILE A 37 -4.66 4.79 10.76
N ARG A 38 -5.64 4.04 11.24
CA ARG A 38 -5.58 2.58 11.38
C ARG A 38 -5.89 1.90 10.06
N VAL A 39 -4.87 1.64 9.25
CA VAL A 39 -5.01 0.92 7.97
C VAL A 39 -4.22 -0.38 8.01
N ALA A 40 -4.75 -1.44 7.38
CA ALA A 40 -4.03 -2.71 7.24
C ALA A 40 -2.70 -2.51 6.49
N PRO A 41 -1.67 -3.35 6.70
CA PRO A 41 -0.42 -3.33 5.93
C PRO A 41 -0.66 -3.56 4.42
N PRO A 42 0.26 -3.14 3.53
CA PRO A 42 0.03 -3.13 2.08
C PRO A 42 -0.41 -4.49 1.52
N TYR A 43 0.21 -5.57 1.99
CA TYR A 43 -0.07 -6.96 1.56
C TYR A 43 -1.41 -7.53 2.07
N TYR A 44 -1.99 -6.91 3.10
CA TYR A 44 -3.23 -7.38 3.74
C TYR A 44 -4.46 -6.57 3.30
N ARG A 45 -4.27 -5.50 2.54
CA ARG A 45 -5.36 -4.69 1.97
C ARG A 45 -6.09 -5.43 0.84
N SER A 46 -7.33 -5.01 0.61
CA SER A 46 -8.05 -5.39 -0.60
C SER A 46 -7.47 -4.68 -1.81
N PHE A 47 -7.69 -5.23 -3.00
CA PHE A 47 -7.27 -4.63 -4.27
C PHE A 47 -7.76 -3.17 -4.40
N VAL A 48 -9.04 -2.93 -4.10
CA VAL A 48 -9.65 -1.59 -4.18
C VAL A 48 -9.00 -0.63 -3.19
N SER A 49 -8.75 -1.06 -1.95
CA SER A 49 -8.10 -0.22 -0.95
C SER A 49 -6.66 0.14 -1.34
N SER A 50 -5.90 -0.84 -1.86
CA SER A 50 -4.55 -0.59 -2.39
C SER A 50 -4.58 0.38 -3.55
N PHE A 51 -5.54 0.24 -4.47
CA PHE A 51 -5.69 1.10 -5.62
C PHE A 51 -6.02 2.54 -5.21
N SER A 52 -7.06 2.73 -4.38
CA SER A 52 -7.48 4.07 -3.95
C SER A 52 -6.37 4.80 -3.20
N ILE A 53 -5.65 4.10 -2.32
CA ILE A 53 -4.58 4.72 -1.53
C ILE A 53 -3.37 5.05 -2.40
N CYS A 54 -2.98 4.17 -3.33
CA CYS A 54 -1.91 4.48 -4.29
C CYS A 54 -2.32 5.65 -5.19
N PHE A 55 -3.54 5.64 -5.72
CA PHE A 55 -4.02 6.68 -6.62
C PHE A 55 -4.06 8.05 -5.94
N LEU A 56 -4.64 8.14 -4.74
CA LEU A 56 -4.73 9.39 -3.99
C LEU A 56 -3.37 9.92 -3.53
N TYR A 57 -2.41 9.04 -3.28
CA TYR A 57 -1.07 9.44 -2.85
C TYR A 57 -0.17 9.86 -4.02
N PHE A 58 -0.13 9.06 -5.09
CA PHE A 58 0.81 9.27 -6.20
C PHE A 58 0.32 10.27 -7.24
N THR A 59 -0.99 10.45 -7.42
CA THR A 59 -1.53 11.43 -8.38
C THR A 59 -1.09 12.87 -8.03
N PRO A 60 -1.24 13.37 -6.78
CA PRO A 60 -0.75 14.69 -6.42
C PRO A 60 0.77 14.79 -6.50
N LEU A 61 1.50 13.70 -6.20
CA LEU A 61 2.95 13.66 -6.31
C LEU A 61 3.39 13.83 -7.77
N PHE A 62 2.76 13.15 -8.72
CA PHE A 62 3.02 13.33 -10.15
C PHE A 62 2.61 14.71 -10.63
N ALA A 63 1.49 15.25 -10.16
CA ALA A 63 1.07 16.61 -10.49
C ALA A 63 2.11 17.64 -10.03
N LEU A 64 2.68 17.47 -8.83
CA LEU A 64 3.74 18.32 -8.31
C LEU A 64 5.02 18.20 -9.15
N VAL A 65 5.46 16.98 -9.45
CA VAL A 65 6.67 16.73 -10.26
C VAL A 65 6.52 17.31 -11.66
N TYR A 66 5.41 17.04 -12.35
CA TYR A 66 5.16 17.61 -13.67
C TYR A 66 5.02 19.13 -13.60
N GLY A 67 4.26 19.66 -12.66
CA GLY A 67 4.06 21.11 -12.51
C GLY A 67 5.35 21.88 -12.24
N LEU A 68 6.31 21.28 -11.52
CA LEU A 68 7.61 21.91 -11.25
C LEU A 68 8.62 21.77 -12.39
N LEU A 69 8.53 20.71 -13.19
CA LEU A 69 9.58 20.35 -14.16
C LEU A 69 9.22 20.61 -15.61
N SER A 70 7.94 20.61 -15.98
CA SER A 70 7.55 20.55 -17.40
C SER A 70 7.23 21.90 -18.03
N GLY A 71 6.97 22.95 -17.23
CA GLY A 71 6.52 24.25 -17.75
C GLY A 71 5.22 24.19 -18.56
N GLN A 72 4.51 23.05 -18.49
CA GLN A 72 3.29 22.78 -19.26
C GLN A 72 2.11 23.58 -18.74
N ALA A 73 1.08 23.71 -19.58
CA ALA A 73 -0.21 24.23 -19.15
C ALA A 73 -0.80 23.37 -18.02
N ILE A 74 -1.51 24.02 -17.08
CA ILE A 74 -2.11 23.35 -15.91
C ILE A 74 -2.98 22.15 -16.35
N GLN A 75 -3.73 22.27 -17.45
CA GLN A 75 -4.58 21.22 -17.97
C GLN A 75 -3.78 19.95 -18.38
N GLU A 76 -2.60 20.13 -18.98
CA GLU A 76 -1.74 19.02 -19.39
C GLU A 76 -1.12 18.33 -18.17
N VAL A 77 -0.70 19.10 -17.17
CA VAL A 77 -0.18 18.59 -15.89
C VAL A 77 -1.25 17.74 -15.18
N VAL A 78 -2.48 18.24 -15.10
CA VAL A 78 -3.61 17.53 -14.48
C VAL A 78 -3.92 16.24 -15.24
N THR A 79 -4.02 16.30 -16.57
CA THR A 79 -4.35 15.13 -17.39
C THR A 79 -3.26 14.06 -17.30
N SER A 80 -2.00 14.45 -17.42
CA SER A 80 -0.85 13.54 -17.38
C SER A 80 -0.67 12.90 -16.01
N SER A 81 -0.83 13.68 -14.93
CA SER A 81 -0.75 13.17 -13.56
C SER A 81 -1.88 12.19 -13.22
N LEU A 82 -3.11 12.43 -13.71
CA LEU A 82 -4.23 11.50 -13.54
C LEU A 82 -3.98 10.17 -14.25
N ILE A 83 -3.50 10.20 -15.50
CA ILE A 83 -3.18 8.99 -16.27
C ILE A 83 -2.04 8.23 -15.59
N ALA A 84 -0.94 8.91 -15.24
CA ALA A 84 0.20 8.31 -14.56
C ALA A 84 -0.21 7.70 -13.21
N GLY A 85 -0.99 8.43 -12.41
CA GLY A 85 -1.53 7.97 -11.13
C GLY A 85 -2.39 6.72 -11.27
N LEU A 86 -3.27 6.68 -12.28
CA LEU A 86 -4.17 5.55 -12.53
C LEU A 86 -3.40 4.29 -12.95
N VAL A 87 -2.48 4.42 -13.91
CA VAL A 87 -1.63 3.31 -14.37
C VAL A 87 -0.76 2.78 -13.24
N PHE A 88 -0.13 3.69 -12.48
CA PHE A 88 0.73 3.31 -11.36
C PHE A 88 -0.06 2.63 -10.24
N ALA A 89 -1.22 3.18 -9.85
CA ALA A 89 -2.06 2.59 -8.83
C ALA A 89 -2.56 1.21 -9.23
N LEU A 90 -2.91 1.01 -10.51
CA LEU A 90 -3.31 -0.28 -11.04
C LEU A 90 -2.16 -1.30 -10.97
N ALA A 91 -0.98 -0.93 -11.48
CA ALA A 91 0.21 -1.78 -11.46
C ALA A 91 0.58 -2.21 -10.04
N MET A 92 0.62 -1.27 -9.09
CA MET A 92 0.93 -1.57 -7.69
C MET A 92 -0.13 -2.46 -7.03
N SER A 93 -1.41 -2.23 -7.34
CA SER A 93 -2.49 -3.05 -6.79
C SER A 93 -2.44 -4.49 -7.29
N VAL A 94 -2.15 -4.68 -8.59
CA VAL A 94 -1.93 -6.00 -9.17
C VAL A 94 -0.69 -6.65 -8.55
N PHE A 95 0.43 -5.92 -8.44
CA PHE A 95 1.66 -6.42 -7.84
C PHE A 95 1.42 -6.93 -6.40
N TYR A 96 0.80 -6.12 -5.55
CA TYR A 96 0.51 -6.53 -4.17
C TYR A 96 -0.46 -7.72 -4.11
N TYR A 97 -1.49 -7.75 -4.95
CA TYR A 97 -2.44 -8.84 -5.00
C TYR A 97 -1.80 -10.16 -5.46
N VAL A 98 -1.03 -10.13 -6.54
CA VAL A 98 -0.32 -11.30 -7.06
C VAL A 98 0.72 -11.77 -6.05
N ARG A 99 1.52 -10.86 -5.48
CA ARG A 99 2.54 -11.22 -4.50
C ARG A 99 1.94 -11.82 -3.23
N LYS A 100 0.80 -11.30 -2.77
CA LYS A 100 0.03 -11.87 -1.66
C LYS A 100 -0.37 -13.32 -1.93
N LYS A 101 -0.88 -13.60 -3.14
CA LYS A 101 -1.26 -14.96 -3.57
C LYS A 101 -0.06 -15.89 -3.69
N GLN A 102 1.05 -15.43 -4.29
CA GLN A 102 2.29 -16.21 -4.42
C GLN A 102 2.86 -16.61 -3.05
N LEU A 103 2.77 -15.73 -2.07
CA LEU A 103 3.23 -15.98 -0.71
C LEU A 103 2.18 -16.74 0.12
N GLY A 104 0.97 -16.97 -0.39
CA GLY A 104 -0.11 -17.62 0.38
C GLY A 104 -0.42 -16.90 1.69
N LEU A 105 -0.29 -15.57 1.74
CA LEU A 105 -0.53 -14.80 2.97
C LEU A 105 -1.99 -14.94 3.40
N THR A 106 -2.19 -15.07 4.72
CA THR A 106 -3.53 -15.11 5.28
C THR A 106 -4.30 -13.82 4.99
N SER A 107 -5.63 -13.89 5.07
CA SER A 107 -6.46 -12.70 4.93
C SER A 107 -6.36 -11.84 6.19
N TRP A 108 -6.49 -10.52 6.05
CA TRP A 108 -6.53 -9.63 7.22
C TRP A 108 -7.64 -10.01 8.20
N GLN A 109 -8.76 -10.55 7.72
CA GLN A 109 -9.89 -10.95 8.57
C GLN A 109 -9.59 -12.24 9.33
N SER A 110 -8.96 -13.22 8.69
CA SER A 110 -8.60 -14.52 9.28
C SER A 110 -7.36 -14.48 10.17
N LEU A 111 -6.58 -13.39 10.12
CA LEU A 111 -5.40 -13.21 10.98
C LEU A 111 -5.86 -13.08 12.45
N SER A 112 -5.83 -14.21 13.15
CA SER A 112 -6.19 -14.42 14.55
C SER A 112 -5.22 -15.44 15.16
N LEU A 113 -5.07 -15.46 16.48
CA LEU A 113 -4.08 -16.31 17.18
C LEU A 113 -4.38 -17.83 17.10
N GLU A 114 -5.48 -18.26 16.47
CA GLU A 114 -5.97 -19.65 16.51
C GLU A 114 -5.35 -20.59 15.45
N GLY A 115 -4.22 -20.22 14.84
CA GLY A 115 -3.63 -20.98 13.72
C GLY A 115 -2.29 -21.67 13.99
N ASN A 116 -1.71 -21.56 15.19
CA ASN A 116 -0.42 -22.16 15.54
C ASN A 116 -0.49 -22.93 16.87
N ALA A 117 -1.35 -23.95 16.92
CA ALA A 117 -1.32 -24.99 17.96
C ALA A 117 -1.32 -26.37 17.29
#